data_AF-A0A925LHV5-F1
#
_entry.id   AF-A0A925LHV5-F1
#
_cell.length_a   1.000
_cell.length_b   1.000
_cell.length_c   1.000
_cell.angle_alpha   90.00
_cell.angle_beta   90.00
_cell.angle_gamma   90.00
#
_symmetry.space_group_name_H-M   'P 1'
#
loop_
_entity.id
_entity.type
_entity.pdbx_description
1 polymer ?
#
loop_
_entity_poly.entity_id
_entity_poly.type
_entity_poly.pdbx_seq_one_letter_code
_entity_poly.pdbx_strand_id
1 'polypeptide(L)' 'MDKAKFHSGVQKFGRFLSGMVLPNIGAFIAWGLITALFIPTGWLPNEKLSTLVGPMITYLLPLL' A
#
# COMPACT_ATOMS: atom_id res chain seq x y z
N MET A 1 -28.43 2.53 20.97
CA MET A 1 -27.34 3.07 20.15
C MET A 1 -27.79 3.05 18.69
N ASP A 2 -27.99 4.22 18.07
CA ASP A 2 -28.50 4.36 16.72
C ASP A 2 -27.52 3.83 15.66
N LYS A 3 -27.87 2.73 14.97
CA LYS A 3 -27.07 2.16 13.85
C LYS A 3 -26.67 3.20 12.80
N ALA A 4 -27.49 4.23 12.59
CA ALA A 4 -27.22 5.32 11.64
C ALA A 4 -26.00 6.17 12.02
N LYS A 5 -25.78 6.45 13.32
CA LYS A 5 -24.62 7.22 13.80
C LYS A 5 -23.31 6.43 13.62
N PHE A 6 -23.37 5.11 13.85
CA PHE A 6 -22.23 4.22 13.66
C PHE A 6 -21.79 4.16 12.18
N HIS A 7 -22.72 3.96 11.26
CA HIS A 7 -22.43 3.92 9.81
C HIS A 7 -21.80 5.24 9.30
N SER A 8 -22.31 6.39 9.75
CA SER A 8 -21.73 7.69 9.40
C SER A 8 -20.29 7.87 9.93
N GLY A 9 -20.00 7.37 11.13
CA GLY A 9 -18.64 7.37 11.69
C GLY A 9 -17.67 6.54 10.84
N VAL A 10 -18.05 5.33 10.44
CA VAL A 10 -17.25 4.46 9.57
C VAL A 10 -17.03 5.08 8.18
N GLN A 11 -18.06 5.70 7.60
CA GLN A 11 -17.92 6.39 6.31
C GLN A 11 -16.96 7.60 6.38
N LYS A 12 -17.04 8.40 7.45
CA LYS A 12 -16.13 9.54 7.65
C LYS A 12 -14.69 9.09 7.83
N PHE A 13 -14.46 8.04 8.62
CA PHE A 13 -13.15 7.44 8.81
C PHE A 13 -12.60 6.84 7.50
N GLY A 14 -13.42 6.10 6.74
CA GLY A 14 -13.02 5.55 5.45
C GLY A 14 -12.62 6.64 4.45
N ARG A 15 -13.39 7.73 4.36
CA ARG A 15 -13.04 8.89 3.52
C ARG A 15 -11.73 9.57 3.94
N PHE A 16 -11.48 9.67 5.24
CA PHE A 16 -10.22 10.20 5.75
C PHE A 16 -9.03 9.33 5.33
N LEU A 17 -9.12 8.01 5.53
CA LEU A 17 -8.08 7.07 5.09
C LEU A 17 -7.89 7.08 3.57
N SER A 18 -8.99 7.06 2.79
CA SER A 18 -8.91 7.15 1.33
C SER A 18 -8.26 8.47 0.89
N GLY A 19 -8.50 9.57 1.60
CA GLY A 19 -7.83 10.85 1.33
C GLY A 19 -6.32 10.84 1.54
N MET A 20 -5.81 9.98 2.43
CA MET A 20 -4.38 9.81 2.67
C MET A 20 -3.72 8.83 1.70
N VAL A 21 -4.40 7.73 1.37
CA VAL A 21 -3.83 6.65 0.55
C VAL A 21 -3.94 6.94 -0.96
N LEU A 22 -5.00 7.62 -1.41
CA LEU A 22 -5.26 7.84 -2.83
C LEU A 22 -4.16 8.64 -3.56
N PRO A 23 -3.59 9.73 -3.00
CA PRO A 23 -2.47 10.44 -3.63
C PRO A 23 -1.22 9.58 -3.82
N ASN A 24 -1.01 8.61 -2.93
CA ASN A 24 0.17 7.75 -2.87
C ASN A 24 -0.04 6.37 -3.50
N ILE A 25 -1.24 6.08 -4.02
CA ILE A 25 -1.63 4.74 -4.45
C ILE A 25 -0.76 4.17 -5.56
N GLY A 26 -0.23 5.03 -6.44
CA GLY A 26 0.70 4.63 -7.50
C GLY A 26 1.97 3.99 -6.96
N ALA A 27 2.52 4.50 -5.85
CA ALA A 27 3.70 3.92 -5.22
C ALA A 27 3.40 2.57 -4.55
N PHE A 28 2.25 2.44 -3.89
CA PHE A 28 1.79 1.16 -3.33
C PHE A 28 1.58 0.09 -4.42
N ILE A 29 1.00 0.48 -5.57
CA ILE A 29 0.81 -0.41 -6.72
C ILE A 29 2.17 -0.81 -7.33
N ALA A 30 3.06 0.16 -7.59
CA ALA A 30 4.38 -0.11 -8.14
C ALA A 30 5.21 -1.01 -7.22
N TRP A 31 5.21 -0.74 -5.92
CA TRP A 31 5.81 -1.62 -4.92
C TRP A 31 5.19 -3.02 -4.95
N GLY A 32 3.87 -3.15 -4.95
CA GLY A 32 3.19 -4.45 -5.02
C GLY A 32 3.56 -5.26 -6.27
N LEU A 33 3.67 -4.60 -7.43
CA LEU A 33 4.08 -5.24 -8.68
C LEU A 33 5.56 -5.67 -8.64
N ILE A 34 6.47 -4.81 -8.19
CA ILE A 34 7.89 -5.16 -8.06
C ILE A 34 8.05 -6.34 -7.09
N THR A 35 7.29 -6.35 -6.00
CA THR A 35 7.31 -7.42 -5.01
C THR A 35 6.75 -8.72 -5.60
N ALA A 36 5.61 -8.68 -6.31
CA ALA A 36 5.04 -9.87 -6.92
C ALA A 36 5.91 -10.45 -8.05
N LEU A 37 6.63 -9.60 -8.79
CA LEU A 37 7.47 -10.02 -9.90
C LEU A 37 8.82 -10.56 -9.45
N PHE A 38 9.57 -9.82 -8.63
CA PHE A 38 11.02 -10.03 -8.51
C PHE A 38 11.49 -10.72 -7.22
N ILE A 39 10.62 -10.92 -6.22
CA ILE A 39 10.99 -11.69 -5.02
C ILE A 39 11.33 -13.14 -5.38
N PRO A 40 12.03 -13.89 -4.51
CA PRO A 40 12.42 -15.27 -4.81
C PRO A 40 11.25 -16.21 -5.15
N THR A 41 10.06 -15.95 -4.61
CA THR A 41 8.82 -16.69 -4.88
C THR A 41 7.90 -15.99 -5.90
N GLY A 42 8.39 -14.98 -6.61
CA GLY A 42 7.64 -14.18 -7.57
C GLY A 42 7.57 -14.82 -8.96
N TRP A 43 6.89 -14.15 -9.89
CA TRP A 43 6.72 -14.65 -11.27
C TRP A 43 7.99 -14.59 -12.10
N LEU A 44 8.87 -13.61 -11.84
CA LEU A 44 10.13 -13.37 -12.54
C LEU A 44 11.25 -13.09 -11.52
N PRO A 45 11.66 -14.08 -10.72
CA PRO A 45 12.58 -13.88 -9.61
C PRO A 45 13.91 -13.28 -10.09
N ASN A 46 14.35 -12.20 -9.43
CA ASN A 46 15.60 -11.53 -9.77
C ASN A 46 16.27 -10.95 -8.52
N GLU A 47 17.43 -11.49 -8.15
CA GLU A 47 18.14 -11.11 -6.93
C GLU A 47 18.55 -9.64 -6.88
N LYS A 48 18.87 -9.02 -8.02
CA LYS A 48 19.26 -7.60 -8.04
C LYS A 48 18.05 -6.71 -7.85
N LEU A 49 16.94 -7.01 -8.51
CA LEU A 49 15.71 -6.21 -8.43
C LEU A 49 14.93 -6.46 -7.14
N SER A 50 15.04 -7.66 -6.53
CA SER A 50 14.44 -7.96 -5.23
C SER A 50 15.03 -7.10 -4.11
N THR A 51 16.29 -6.67 -4.23
CA THR A 51 16.91 -5.75 -3.25
C THR A 51 16.18 -4.41 -3.14
N LEU A 52 15.44 -4.00 -4.18
CA LEU A 52 14.65 -2.75 -4.17
C LEU A 52 13.44 -2.85 -3.24
N VAL A 53 12.92 -4.06 -2.98
CA VAL A 53 11.75 -4.28 -2.11
C VAL A 53 12.03 -3.83 -0.68
N GLY A 54 13.24 -4.08 -0.17
CA GLY A 54 13.63 -3.72 1.20
C GLY A 54 13.54 -2.21 1.45
N PRO A 55 14.32 -1.36 0.75
CA PRO A 55 14.28 0.09 0.90
C PRO A 55 12.90 0.70 0.64
N MET A 56 12.09 0.11 -0.26
CA MET A 56 10.72 0.58 -0.48
C MET A 56 9.85 0.40 0.77
N ILE A 57 9.97 -0.72 1.49
CA ILE A 57 9.21 -0.94 2.73
C ILE A 57 9.71 -0.05 3.86
N THR A 58 11.02 0.09 4.02
CA THR A 58 11.60 0.81 5.17
C THR A 58 11.55 2.33 5.02
N TYR A 59 11.60 2.84 3.79
CA TYR A 59 11.70 4.28 3.52
C TYR A 59 10.59 4.80 2.62
N LEU A 60 10.27 4.16 1.49
CA LEU A 60 9.31 4.71 0.54
C LEU A 60 7.87 4.71 1.09
N LEU A 61 7.37 3.57 1.55
CA LEU A 61 5.98 3.43 2.01
C LEU A 61 5.66 4.24 3.29
N PRO A 62 6.55 4.34 4.30
CA PRO A 62 6.26 5.14 5.50
C PRO A 62 6.32 6.66 5.28
N LEU A 63 6.99 7.12 4.22
CA LEU A 63 7.11 8.54 3.89
C LEU A 63 5.91 9.08 3.12
N LEU A 64 5.13 8.19 2.50
CA LEU A 64 3.99 8.48 1.65
C LEU A 64 2.69 8.39 2.45
#